data_AF-A0A820CDW1-F1
#
_entry.id   AF-A0A820CDW1-F1
#
_cell.length_a   1.000
_cell.length_b   1.000
_cell.length_c   1.000
_cell.angle_alpha   90.00
_cell.angle_beta   90.00
_cell.angle_gamma   90.00
#
_symmetry.space_group_name_H-M   'P 1'
#
loop_
_entity.id
_entity.type
_entity.pdbx_description
1 polymer ?
#
loop_
_entity_poly.entity_id
_entity_poly.type
_entity_poly.pdbx_seq_one_letter_code
_entity_poly.pdbx_strand_id
1 'polypeptide(L)'
;MNDSIIQLNDLPDEILMIILEKLWNIRVLYSLIGINRKLDRIACDPVFTRYLQLMNGISHNSVGQLPEIVLNRFCSDILPKIHHHIRRLDLESSTMERILSTTNYPNLHQ
;
A
#
# COMPACT_ATOMS: atom_id res chain seq x y z
N MET A 1 6.06 38.34 3.09
CA MET A 1 6.02 37.19 2.17
C MET A 1 5.10 36.20 2.83
N ASN A 2 3.88 36.04 2.32
CA ASN A 2 2.91 35.11 2.90
C ASN A 2 3.22 33.74 2.31
N ASP A 3 3.97 32.92 3.05
CA ASP A 3 4.10 31.51 2.73
C ASP A 3 2.74 30.87 2.96
N SER A 4 1.91 30.85 1.92
CA SER A 4 0.68 30.09 1.91
C SER A 4 1.06 28.62 2.04
N ILE A 5 0.82 28.05 3.23
CA ILE A 5 0.91 26.62 3.50
C ILE A 5 -0.12 25.95 2.60
N ILE A 6 0.31 25.46 1.45
CA ILE A 6 -0.52 24.65 0.57
C ILE A 6 -0.80 23.35 1.32
N GLN A 7 -2.07 23.09 1.64
CA GLN A 7 -2.41 21.81 2.25
C GLN A 7 -2.31 20.72 1.20
N LEU A 8 -1.82 19.54 1.59
CA LEU A 8 -1.68 18.41 0.69
C LEU A 8 -3.02 18.08 -0.01
N ASN A 9 -4.14 18.22 0.71
CA ASN A 9 -5.48 17.97 0.17
C ASN A 9 -5.93 18.98 -0.90
N ASP A 10 -5.28 20.15 -1.00
CA ASP A 10 -5.60 21.18 -1.99
C ASP A 10 -4.90 20.92 -3.34
N LEU A 11 -3.92 20.01 -3.36
CA LEU A 11 -3.23 19.65 -4.60
C LEU A 11 -4.16 18.86 -5.54
N PRO A 12 -4.03 19.03 -6.86
CA PRO A 12 -4.67 18.16 -7.85
C PRO A 12 -4.27 16.69 -7.65
N ASP A 13 -5.17 15.79 -8.01
CA ASP A 13 -4.98 14.34 -7.84
C ASP A 13 -3.72 13.87 -8.57
N GLU A 14 -3.44 14.39 -9.77
CA GLU A 14 -2.29 14.04 -10.59
C GLU A 14 -0.97 14.38 -9.88
N ILE A 15 -0.92 15.52 -9.18
CA ILE A 15 0.26 15.92 -8.42
C ILE A 15 0.45 15.02 -7.21
N LEU A 16 -0.65 14.68 -6.52
CA LEU A 16 -0.61 13.74 -5.40
C LEU A 16 -0.14 12.35 -5.87
N MET A 17 -0.60 11.89 -7.02
CA MET A 17 -0.14 10.63 -7.60
C MET A 17 1.37 10.67 -7.86
N ILE A 18 1.89 11.71 -8.50
CA ILE A 18 3.32 11.85 -8.78
C ILE A 18 4.16 11.81 -7.49
N ILE A 19 3.70 12.46 -6.42
CA ILE A 19 4.39 12.48 -5.14
C ILE A 19 4.37 11.08 -4.50
N LEU A 20 3.19 10.46 -4.43
CA LEU A 20 3.02 9.17 -3.77
C LEU A 20 3.72 8.03 -4.52
N GLU A 21 3.88 8.12 -5.85
CA GLU A 21 4.57 7.11 -6.66
C GLU A 21 6.07 7.02 -6.33
N LYS A 22 6.63 8.07 -5.74
CA LYS A 22 8.02 8.05 -5.24
C LYS A 22 8.17 7.35 -3.89
N LEU A 23 7.07 7.00 -3.23
CA LEU A 23 7.05 6.35 -1.92
C LEU A 23 6.77 4.86 -2.05
N TRP A 24 7.16 4.06 -1.05
CA TRP A 24 6.78 2.66 -1.03
C TRP A 24 5.29 2.47 -0.86
N ASN A 25 4.70 1.74 -1.80
CA ASN A 25 3.26 1.55 -1.95
C ASN A 25 2.65 0.99 -0.66
N ILE A 26 3.31 0.04 0.01
CA ILE A 26 2.81 -0.51 1.27
C ILE A 26 2.77 0.52 2.41
N ARG A 27 3.75 1.44 2.46
CA ARG A 27 3.76 2.52 3.47
C ARG A 27 2.68 3.54 3.16
N VAL A 28 2.46 3.84 1.88
CA VAL A 28 1.37 4.73 1.43
C VAL A 28 0.02 4.13 1.80
N LEU A 29 -0.24 2.88 1.43
CA LEU A 29 -1.47 2.18 1.75
C LEU A 29 -1.73 2.12 3.25
N TYR A 30 -0.73 1.72 4.03
CA TYR A 30 -0.83 1.68 5.49
C TYR A 30 -1.08 3.07 6.09
N SER A 31 -0.39 4.10 5.61
CA SER A 31 -0.49 5.42 6.22
C SER A 31 -1.78 6.14 5.83
N LEU A 32 -2.18 6.06 4.57
CA LEU A 32 -3.23 6.92 4.01
C LEU A 32 -4.63 6.33 4.10
N ILE A 33 -4.79 5.01 4.02
CA ILE A 33 -6.12 4.40 3.98
C ILE A 33 -6.85 4.63 5.31
N GLY A 34 -8.02 5.27 5.23
CA GLY A 34 -8.86 5.64 6.37
C GLY A 34 -8.60 7.04 6.91
N ILE A 35 -7.65 7.81 6.38
CA ILE A 35 -7.43 9.20 6.78
C ILE A 35 -8.52 10.10 6.22
N ASN A 36 -8.73 10.07 4.90
CA ASN A 36 -9.79 10.82 4.24
C ASN A 36 -10.14 10.22 2.87
N ARG A 37 -11.35 10.52 2.39
CA ARG A 37 -11.89 9.94 1.16
C ARG A 37 -11.05 10.23 -0.09
N LYS A 38 -10.41 11.39 -0.17
CA LYS A 38 -9.59 11.78 -1.33
C LYS A 38 -8.32 10.94 -1.39
N LEU A 39 -7.61 10.84 -0.26
CA LEU A 39 -6.39 10.02 -0.16
C LEU A 39 -6.68 8.53 -0.29
N ASP A 40 -7.82 8.04 0.22
CA ASP A 40 -8.26 6.66 0.02
C ASP A 40 -8.43 6.34 -1.47
N ARG A 41 -9.10 7.23 -2.22
CA ARG A 41 -9.28 7.08 -3.66
C ARG A 41 -7.94 7.00 -4.39
N ILE A 42 -7.02 7.90 -4.07
CA ILE A 42 -5.70 7.96 -4.72
C ILE A 42 -4.86 6.73 -4.34
N ALA A 43 -4.82 6.36 -3.06
CA ALA A 43 -4.02 5.22 -2.59
C ALA A 43 -4.54 3.87 -3.11
N CYS A 44 -5.85 3.74 -3.34
CA CYS A 44 -6.45 2.52 -3.89
C CYS A 44 -6.46 2.47 -5.43
N ASP A 45 -5.96 3.52 -6.10
CA ASP A 45 -5.93 3.57 -7.56
C ASP A 45 -5.10 2.40 -8.14
N PRO A 46 -5.53 1.80 -9.26
CA PRO A 46 -4.80 0.72 -9.93
C PRO A 46 -3.33 1.05 -10.22
N VAL A 47 -2.99 2.31 -10.48
CA VAL A 47 -1.61 2.74 -10.73
C VAL A 47 -0.71 2.41 -9.55
N PHE A 48 -1.21 2.52 -8.31
CA PHE A 48 -0.48 2.19 -7.08
C PHE A 48 -0.57 0.73 -6.67
N THR A 49 -1.72 0.12 -6.92
CA THR A 49 -2.09 -1.16 -6.32
C THR A 49 -1.82 -2.36 -7.23
N ARG A 50 -1.52 -2.13 -8.51
CA ARG A 50 -1.25 -3.20 -9.47
C ARG A 50 0.03 -3.98 -9.18
N TYR A 51 1.04 -3.31 -8.62
CA TYR A 51 2.32 -3.90 -8.24
C TYR A 51 2.62 -3.51 -6.81
N LEU A 52 2.62 -4.48 -5.90
CA LEU A 52 2.83 -4.24 -4.48
C LEU A 52 4.05 -4.99 -3.98
N GLN A 53 4.85 -4.31 -3.17
CA GLN A 53 6.00 -4.88 -2.49
C GLN A 53 5.75 -4.85 -0.99
N LEU A 54 5.57 -6.03 -0.40
CA LEU A 54 5.37 -6.29 1.03
C LEU A 54 6.69 -6.66 1.72
N MET A 55 7.81 -6.09 1.26
CA MET A 55 9.13 -6.28 1.84
C MET A 55 9.62 -4.96 2.43
N ASN A 56 10.22 -4.97 3.62
CA ASN A 56 10.87 -3.78 4.15
C ASN A 56 12.22 -3.66 3.43
N GLY A 57 12.41 -2.59 2.66
CA GLY A 57 13.64 -2.42 1.89
C GLY A 57 14.86 -2.29 2.79
N ILE A 58 15.76 -3.25 2.60
CA ILE A 58 17.22 -3.21 2.73
C ILE A 58 17.73 -2.27 3.83
N SER A 59 17.82 -2.78 5.06
CA SER A 59 19.06 -2.57 5.81
C SER A 59 20.01 -3.69 5.42
N HIS A 60 21.16 -3.32 4.86
CA HIS A 60 22.27 -4.17 4.44
C HIS A 60 22.21 -5.62 4.99
N ASN A 61 21.98 -6.58 4.09
CA ASN A 61 22.03 -8.04 4.29
C ASN A 61 20.82 -8.76 4.89
N SER A 62 19.68 -8.10 5.11
CA SER A 62 18.42 -8.82 5.36
C SER A 62 17.25 -8.16 4.66
N VAL A 63 16.47 -8.94 3.92
CA VAL A 63 15.09 -8.55 3.58
C VAL A 63 14.38 -8.49 4.92
N GLY A 64 13.95 -7.29 5.32
CA GLY A 64 13.29 -7.10 6.60
C GLY A 64 11.84 -7.53 6.47
N GLN A 65 11.39 -8.38 7.40
CA GLN A 65 9.97 -8.69 7.53
C GLN A 65 9.16 -7.42 7.74
N LEU A 66 8.00 -7.37 7.09
CA LEU A 66 7.04 -6.29 7.31
C LEU A 66 6.58 -6.32 8.78
N PRO A 67 6.51 -5.18 9.48
CA PRO A 67 6.02 -5.16 10.85
C PRO A 67 4.63 -5.81 10.94
N GLU A 68 4.42 -6.65 11.95
CA GLU A 68 3.19 -7.42 12.09
C GLU A 68 1.92 -6.55 12.10
N ILE A 69 1.98 -5.38 12.74
CA ILE A 69 0.87 -4.42 12.73
C ILE A 69 0.52 -3.92 11.32
N VAL A 70 1.53 -3.75 10.46
CA VAL A 70 1.34 -3.33 9.07
C VAL A 70 0.75 -4.48 8.26
N LEU A 71 1.25 -5.71 8.46
CA LEU A 71 0.74 -6.90 7.78
C LEU A 71 -0.71 -7.21 8.17
N ASN A 72 -1.03 -7.19 9.47
CA ASN A 72 -2.38 -7.47 9.94
C ASN A 72 -3.39 -6.46 9.38
N ARG A 73 -3.05 -5.16 9.44
CA ARG A 73 -3.89 -4.11 8.84
C ARG A 73 -3.98 -4.26 7.32
N PHE A 74 -2.90 -4.67 6.66
CA PHE A 74 -2.92 -4.95 5.23
C PHE A 74 -3.95 -6.05 4.92
N CYS A 75 -3.89 -7.18 5.61
CA CYS A 75 -4.82 -8.28 5.39
C CYS A 75 -6.28 -7.93 5.72
N SER A 76 -6.54 -7.24 6.84
CA SER A 76 -7.90 -6.99 7.33
C SER A 76 -8.59 -5.83 6.62
N ASP A 77 -7.86 -4.74 6.32
CA ASP A 77 -8.48 -3.46 5.97
C ASP A 77 -8.18 -3.02 4.53
N ILE A 78 -7.00 -3.36 4.03
CA ILE A 78 -6.47 -2.83 2.77
C ILE A 78 -6.69 -3.82 1.63
N LEU A 79 -6.25 -5.07 1.81
CA LEU A 79 -6.34 -6.13 0.82
C LEU A 79 -7.78 -6.35 0.32
N PRO A 80 -8.83 -6.38 1.17
CA PRO A 80 -10.21 -6.48 0.67
C PRO A 80 -10.59 -5.37 -0.31
N LYS A 81 -10.04 -4.16 -0.14
CA LYS A 81 -10.34 -2.99 -0.98
C LYS A 81 -9.59 -3.00 -2.31
N ILE A 82 -8.41 -3.62 -2.37
CA ILE A 82 -7.51 -3.47 -3.53
C ILE A 82 -7.17 -4.78 -4.25
N HIS A 83 -7.57 -5.94 -3.71
CA HIS A 83 -7.16 -7.25 -4.25
C HIS A 83 -7.46 -7.45 -5.74
N HIS A 84 -8.52 -6.84 -6.27
CA HIS A 84 -8.91 -6.92 -7.68
C HIS A 84 -8.00 -6.11 -8.62
N HIS A 85 -7.22 -5.18 -8.09
CA HIS A 85 -6.23 -4.41 -8.85
C HIS A 85 -4.85 -5.07 -8.86
N ILE A 86 -4.53 -5.88 -7.84
CA ILE A 86 -3.22 -6.51 -7.68
C ILE A 86 -2.98 -7.50 -8.83
N ARG A 87 -1.96 -7.23 -9.64
CA ARG A 87 -1.46 -8.18 -10.66
C ARG A 87 -0.17 -8.86 -10.24
N ARG A 88 0.57 -8.26 -9.31
CA ARG A 88 1.80 -8.82 -8.76
C ARG A 88 1.98 -8.36 -7.33
N LEU A 89 2.29 -9.31 -6.46
CA LEU A 89 2.53 -9.11 -5.05
C LEU A 89 3.90 -9.74 -4.71
N ASP A 90 4.91 -8.91 -4.48
CA ASP A 90 6.23 -9.36 -4.05
C ASP A 90 6.25 -9.41 -2.51
N LEU A 91 6.48 -10.58 -1.94
CA LEU A 91 6.41 -10.83 -0.50
C LEU A 91 7.29 -12.01 -0.08
N GLU A 92 7.65 -12.09 1.20
CA GLU A 92 8.40 -13.24 1.74
C GLU A 92 7.50 -14.47 1.93
N SER A 93 8.03 -15.68 1.76
CA SER A 93 7.26 -16.92 1.86
C SER A 93 6.45 -17.05 3.17
N SER A 94 7.02 -16.64 4.31
CA SER A 94 6.33 -16.63 5.61
C SER A 94 5.14 -15.66 5.65
N THR A 95 5.23 -14.55 4.91
CA THR A 95 4.15 -13.57 4.76
C THR A 95 3.05 -14.14 3.85
N MET A 96 3.40 -14.96 2.86
CA MET A 96 2.43 -15.62 1.97
C MET A 96 1.50 -16.52 2.76
N GLU A 97 2.06 -17.40 3.58
CA GLU A 97 1.29 -18.35 4.39
C GLU A 97 0.29 -17.62 5.30
N ARG A 98 0.69 -16.47 5.85
CA ARG A 98 -0.18 -15.63 6.67
C ARG A 98 -1.31 -14.99 5.87
N ILE A 99 -1.02 -14.45 4.68
CA ILE A 99 -2.06 -13.86 3.82
C ILE A 99 -3.07 -14.93 3.37
N LEU A 100 -2.58 -16.10 2.98
CA LEU A 100 -3.41 -17.23 2.55
C LEU A 100 -4.26 -17.82 3.69
N SER A 101 -3.71 -17.88 4.91
CA SER A 101 -4.44 -18.37 6.09
C SER A 101 -5.46 -17.39 6.64
N THR A 102 -5.29 -16.08 6.40
CA THR A 102 -6.21 -15.06 6.89
C THR A 102 -7.43 -14.87 6.01
N THR A 103 -7.43 -15.33 4.75
CA THR A 103 -8.49 -14.97 3.80
C THR A 103 -8.62 -15.89 2.58
N ASN A 104 -9.86 -16.17 2.16
CA ASN A 104 -10.18 -16.87 0.90
C ASN A 104 -10.20 -15.86 -0.27
N TYR A 105 -9.07 -15.64 -0.95
CA TYR A 105 -8.99 -14.82 -2.17
C TYR A 105 -8.60 -15.68 -3.38
N PRO A 106 -9.57 -16.17 -4.18
CA PRO A 106 -9.30 -17.12 -5.26
C PRO A 106 -8.33 -16.58 -6.34
N ASN A 107 -8.23 -15.25 -6.48
CA ASN A 107 -7.39 -14.61 -7.49
C ASN A 107 -5.91 -14.46 -7.09
N LEU A 108 -5.52 -14.79 -5.86
CA LEU A 108 -4.10 -14.78 -5.42
C LEU A 108 -3.41 -16.14 -5.62
N HIS A 109 -4.11 -17.14 -6.17
CA HIS A 109 -3.64 -18.51 -6.34
C HIS A 109 -3.16 -18.86 -7.77
N GLN A 110 -2.99 -17.87 -8.66
CA GLN A 110 -2.55 -18.09 -10.05
C GLN A 110 -1.08 -17.79 -10.26
#